data_AF-A0A955ZC64-F1
#
_entry.id   AF-A0A955ZC64-F1
#
_cell.length_a   1.000
_cell.length_b   1.000
_cell.length_c   1.000
_cell.angle_alpha   90.00
_cell.angle_beta   90.00
_cell.angle_gamma   90.00
#
_symmetry.space_group_name_H-M   'P 1'
#
loop_
_entity.id
_entity.type
_entity.pdbx_description
1 polymer ?
#
loop_
_entity_poly.entity_id
_entity_poly.type
_entity_poly.pdbx_seq_one_letter_code
_entity_poly.pdbx_strand_id
1 'polypeptide(L)'
;MARFGSLCVLALAFAAAACGTSTVDIPDPGAEGPARTPATADDDVTAAPPNADAPAPGQSGATIPACIGAASCNGTTSPALGALRPFTHTLSKVISNATAYHRGRDQMVIDGDPQWVLGKFTYSLTDTDLDDEEVDIYAERGCAGAWEKIGTTRTTN
;
A
#
# COMPACT_ATOMS: atom_id res chain seq x y z
N MET A 1 2.64 -47.66 36.58
CA MET A 1 3.63 -46.59 36.85
C MET A 1 3.50 -45.59 35.70
N ALA A 2 2.61 -44.60 35.74
CA ALA A 2 2.78 -43.28 36.39
C ALA A 2 4.17 -42.69 36.08
N ARG A 3 4.30 -41.55 35.37
CA ARG A 3 3.86 -40.23 35.83
C ARG A 3 3.57 -39.25 34.68
N PHE A 4 2.48 -38.51 34.86
CA PHE A 4 2.21 -37.18 34.32
C PHE A 4 3.25 -36.17 34.83
N GLY A 5 3.64 -35.20 34.00
CA GLY A 5 4.35 -33.99 34.41
C GLY A 5 4.00 -32.89 33.40
N SER A 6 2.95 -32.13 33.66
CA SER A 6 2.92 -30.88 34.44
C SER A 6 2.98 -29.69 33.49
N LEU A 7 1.81 -29.05 33.36
CA LEU A 7 1.59 -27.72 32.84
C LEU A 7 2.66 -26.74 33.40
N CYS A 8 3.20 -25.91 32.53
CA CYS A 8 3.65 -24.58 32.92
C CYS A 8 2.93 -23.58 32.03
N VAL A 9 1.79 -23.11 32.53
CA VAL A 9 1.10 -21.91 32.06
C VAL A 9 1.95 -20.74 32.51
N LEU A 10 2.53 -19.99 31.57
CA LEU A 10 3.05 -18.66 31.88
C LEU A 10 2.15 -17.63 31.18
N ALA A 11 1.37 -16.95 32.02
CA ALA A 11 0.47 -15.88 31.61
C ALA A 11 1.23 -14.58 31.34
N LEU A 12 0.69 -13.85 30.36
CA LEU A 12 0.84 -12.46 29.94
C LEU A 12 1.73 -11.51 30.78
N ALA A 13 2.54 -10.75 30.04
CA ALA A 13 2.64 -9.32 30.24
C ALA A 13 2.51 -8.62 28.87
N PHE A 14 1.32 -8.09 28.58
CA PHE A 14 1.13 -7.09 27.51
C PHE A 14 1.68 -5.76 28.03
N ALA A 15 2.82 -5.32 27.50
CA ALA A 15 3.25 -3.94 27.66
C ALA A 15 2.55 -3.09 26.59
N ALA A 16 1.66 -2.20 27.02
CA ALA A 16 1.10 -1.16 26.18
C ALA A 16 2.22 -0.18 25.80
N ALA A 17 2.72 -0.27 24.57
CA ALA A 17 3.58 0.75 23.99
C ALA A 17 2.72 1.93 23.56
N ALA A 18 2.85 3.05 24.27
CA ALA A 18 2.23 4.32 23.95
C ALA A 18 2.67 4.81 22.57
N CYS A 19 1.73 5.41 21.82
CA CYS A 19 2.02 6.15 20.60
C CYS A 19 2.94 7.35 20.92
N GLY A 20 4.22 7.23 20.59
CA GLY A 20 5.14 8.37 20.50
C GLY A 20 5.08 8.94 19.09
N THR A 21 4.62 10.19 18.94
CA THR A 21 4.79 10.95 17.70
C THR A 21 6.23 11.45 17.63
N SER A 22 7.14 10.60 17.17
CA SER A 22 8.48 11.05 16.79
C SER A 22 8.39 11.65 15.39
N THR A 23 8.45 12.98 15.30
CA THR A 23 8.76 13.66 14.04
C THR A 23 10.20 13.31 13.68
N VAL A 24 10.37 12.40 12.72
CA VAL A 24 11.66 12.13 12.10
C VAL A 24 11.87 13.22 11.05
N ASP A 25 12.79 14.14 11.32
CA ASP A 25 13.40 14.99 10.29
C ASP A 25 14.16 14.07 9.34
N ILE A 26 13.60 13.85 8.15
CA ILE A 26 14.31 13.21 7.04
C ILE A 26 15.10 14.31 6.33
N PRO A 27 16.45 14.27 6.34
CA PRO A 27 17.23 15.18 5.52
C PRO A 27 16.97 14.91 4.04
N ASP A 28 16.55 15.96 3.33
CA ASP A 28 16.27 16.00 1.89
C ASP A 28 17.57 15.77 1.08
N PRO A 29 17.74 14.63 0.38
CA PRO A 29 18.83 14.46 -0.55
C PRO A 29 18.43 15.10 -1.89
N GLY A 30 18.73 16.40 -2.00
CA GLY A 30 19.05 17.12 -3.23
C GLY A 30 18.37 16.63 -4.51
N ALA A 31 17.20 17.19 -4.81
CA ALA A 31 16.68 17.26 -6.17
C ALA A 31 17.45 18.35 -6.94
N GLU A 32 18.37 17.95 -7.81
CA GLU A 32 18.88 18.83 -8.87
C GLU A 32 17.77 19.07 -9.90
N GLY A 33 17.09 20.21 -9.74
CA GLY A 33 16.21 20.83 -10.72
C GLY A 33 16.46 22.35 -10.72
N PRO A 34 16.27 23.06 -11.85
CA PRO A 34 16.85 24.38 -12.05
C PRO A 34 16.34 25.40 -11.01
N ALA A 35 17.32 26.12 -10.46
CA ALA A 35 17.21 27.07 -9.36
C ALA A 35 16.06 28.07 -9.53
N ARG A 36 15.14 28.08 -8.57
CA ARG A 36 14.29 29.26 -8.33
C ARG A 36 15.06 30.20 -7.41
N THR A 37 15.31 31.41 -7.88
CA THR A 37 15.96 32.49 -7.15
C THR A 37 15.25 32.73 -5.81
N PRO A 38 15.96 32.80 -4.67
CA PRO A 38 15.36 33.23 -3.41
C PRO A 38 15.01 34.71 -3.51
N ALA A 39 13.73 35.05 -3.37
CA ALA A 39 13.33 36.42 -3.11
C ALA A 39 13.78 36.78 -1.69
N THR A 40 14.68 37.74 -1.60
CA THR A 40 15.16 38.34 -0.35
C THR A 40 14.00 38.99 0.41
N ALA A 41 13.99 38.77 1.72
CA ALA A 41 13.16 39.53 2.64
C ALA A 41 13.64 40.99 2.67
N ASP A 42 12.71 41.93 2.52
CA ASP A 42 12.88 43.31 2.97
C ASP A 42 11.83 43.58 4.06
N ASP A 43 12.32 43.84 5.26
CA ASP A 43 11.58 44.36 6.40
C ASP A 43 11.28 45.85 6.18
N ASP A 44 10.01 46.21 5.95
CA ASP A 44 9.49 47.54 6.31
C ASP A 44 7.95 47.50 6.37
N VAL A 45 7.39 47.28 7.57
CA VAL A 45 5.96 47.50 7.82
C VAL A 45 5.83 48.83 8.57
N THR A 46 5.90 49.92 7.81
CA THR A 46 5.35 51.21 8.25
C THR A 46 3.81 51.11 8.24
N ALA A 47 3.17 51.33 9.38
CA ALA A 47 1.72 51.24 9.53
C ALA A 47 0.97 52.25 8.65
N ALA A 48 0.14 51.75 7.72
CA ALA A 48 -0.83 52.53 6.96
C ALA A 48 -2.21 52.54 7.67
N PRO A 49 -3.01 53.63 7.57
CA PRO A 49 -4.27 53.80 8.30
C PRO A 49 -5.39 52.87 7.81
N PRO A 50 -6.47 52.68 8.60
CA PRO A 50 -7.49 51.68 8.32
C PRO A 50 -8.39 52.16 7.18
N ASN A 51 -8.22 51.59 5.98
CA ASN A 51 -9.25 51.67 4.96
C ASN A 51 -10.24 50.53 5.17
N ALA A 52 -11.47 50.92 5.51
CA ALA A 52 -12.66 50.10 5.44
C ALA A 52 -12.86 49.57 4.01
N ASP A 53 -13.52 48.41 3.90
CA ASP A 53 -13.94 47.71 2.67
C ASP A 53 -12.99 46.64 2.08
N ALA A 54 -12.28 45.90 2.93
CA ALA A 54 -11.89 44.53 2.56
C ALA A 54 -13.08 43.57 2.81
N PRO A 55 -13.55 42.81 1.81
CA PRO A 55 -14.51 41.74 2.06
C PRO A 55 -13.88 40.78 3.07
N ALA A 56 -14.60 40.48 4.14
CA ALA A 56 -14.18 39.45 5.10
C ALA A 56 -13.79 38.18 4.31
N PRO A 57 -12.73 37.45 4.69
CA PRO A 57 -12.41 36.18 4.07
C PRO A 57 -13.63 35.28 4.19
N GLY A 58 -14.35 35.17 3.08
CA GLY A 58 -15.47 34.27 2.95
C GLY A 58 -14.92 32.90 3.24
N GLN A 59 -15.35 32.33 4.37
CA GLN A 59 -15.30 30.91 4.59
C GLN A 59 -16.16 30.30 3.49
N SER A 60 -15.57 30.10 2.31
CA SER A 60 -16.06 29.12 1.37
C SER A 60 -15.81 27.78 2.04
N GLY A 61 -16.71 27.43 2.96
CA GLY A 61 -16.89 26.09 3.47
C GLY A 61 -17.35 25.22 2.30
N ALA A 62 -16.44 24.97 1.37
CA ALA A 62 -16.54 23.82 0.51
C ALA A 62 -16.45 22.63 1.47
N THR A 63 -17.60 22.08 1.81
CA THR A 63 -17.69 20.81 2.52
C THR A 63 -16.94 19.81 1.65
N ILE A 64 -15.70 19.48 2.02
CA ILE A 64 -14.99 18.37 1.39
C ILE A 64 -15.85 17.14 1.70
N PRO A 65 -16.32 16.40 0.68
CA PRO A 65 -17.11 15.20 0.91
C PRO A 65 -16.35 14.30 1.88
N ALA A 66 -17.06 13.81 2.90
CA ALA A 66 -16.47 12.86 3.84
C ALA A 66 -15.83 11.71 3.07
N CYS A 67 -14.65 11.26 3.52
CA CYS A 67 -13.98 10.11 2.95
C CYS A 67 -14.96 8.93 2.88
N ILE A 68 -15.15 8.36 1.70
CA ILE A 68 -15.92 7.12 1.54
C ILE A 68 -15.09 6.03 2.21
N GLY A 69 -15.67 5.32 3.17
CA GLY A 69 -14.99 4.21 3.84
C GLY A 69 -14.62 3.13 2.83
N ALA A 70 -13.38 2.63 2.90
CA ALA A 70 -12.98 1.47 2.11
C ALA A 70 -13.84 0.26 2.50
N ALA A 71 -14.30 -0.50 1.50
CA ALA A 71 -15.02 -1.72 1.76
C ALA A 71 -14.09 -2.74 2.44
N SER A 72 -14.57 -3.42 3.48
CA SER A 72 -13.71 -4.25 4.32
C SER A 72 -13.34 -5.60 3.70
N CYS A 73 -14.07 -6.08 2.68
CA CYS A 73 -13.74 -7.30 1.89
C CYS A 73 -13.27 -8.52 2.72
N ASN A 74 -13.86 -8.74 3.90
CA ASN A 74 -13.42 -9.78 4.84
C ASN A 74 -14.13 -11.14 4.63
N GLY A 75 -15.06 -11.24 3.67
CA GLY A 75 -16.05 -12.31 3.61
C GLY A 75 -15.72 -13.46 2.66
N THR A 76 -14.65 -13.38 1.87
CA THR A 76 -14.50 -14.24 0.69
C THR A 76 -13.56 -15.39 0.86
N THR A 77 -13.97 -16.53 0.33
CA THR A 77 -13.10 -17.67 0.07
C THR A 77 -12.21 -17.38 -1.15
N SER A 78 -11.01 -17.97 -1.22
CA SER A 78 -10.13 -17.83 -2.40
C SER A 78 -10.81 -18.27 -3.70
N PRO A 79 -10.43 -17.71 -4.87
CA PRO A 79 -10.94 -18.15 -6.16
C PRO A 79 -10.70 -19.65 -6.39
N ALA A 80 -11.58 -20.30 -7.16
CA ALA A 80 -11.33 -21.64 -7.66
C ALA A 80 -10.24 -21.61 -8.74
N LEU A 81 -9.03 -22.04 -8.39
CA LEU A 81 -7.83 -21.93 -9.25
C LEU A 81 -7.76 -22.98 -10.37
N GLY A 82 -8.60 -24.02 -10.33
CA GLY A 82 -8.56 -25.11 -11.30
C GLY A 82 -7.36 -26.05 -11.09
N ALA A 83 -6.94 -26.72 -12.16
CA ALA A 83 -5.82 -27.66 -12.12
C ALA A 83 -4.47 -26.93 -12.06
N LEU A 84 -3.52 -27.50 -11.31
CA LEU A 84 -2.15 -26.99 -11.24
C LEU A 84 -1.50 -27.05 -12.63
N ARG A 85 -0.91 -25.93 -13.07
CA ARG A 85 -0.08 -25.85 -14.28
C ARG A 85 1.41 -25.87 -13.92
N PRO A 86 2.27 -26.43 -14.77
CA PRO A 86 3.71 -26.39 -14.56
C PRO A 86 4.27 -24.99 -14.79
N PHE A 87 5.37 -24.66 -14.12
CA PHE A 87 6.20 -23.50 -14.48
C PHE A 87 6.84 -23.69 -15.86
N THR A 88 7.02 -22.58 -16.57
CA THR A 88 7.77 -22.52 -17.82
C THR A 88 9.25 -22.81 -17.55
N HIS A 89 9.82 -22.16 -16.53
CA HIS A 89 11.24 -22.24 -16.23
C HIS A 89 11.54 -23.22 -15.10
N THR A 90 12.59 -24.02 -15.27
CA THR A 90 13.01 -25.00 -14.25
C THR A 90 13.47 -24.30 -12.97
N LEU A 91 14.14 -23.15 -13.10
CA LEU A 91 14.59 -22.38 -11.94
C LEU A 91 13.38 -21.86 -11.14
N SER A 92 12.36 -21.31 -11.80
CA SER A 92 11.08 -20.91 -11.19
C SER A 92 10.47 -22.03 -10.36
N LYS A 93 10.39 -23.24 -10.92
CA LYS A 93 9.91 -24.44 -10.20
C LYS A 93 10.73 -24.76 -8.96
N VAL A 94 12.05 -24.55 -8.99
CA VAL A 94 12.92 -24.83 -7.85
C VAL A 94 12.74 -23.76 -6.77
N ILE A 95 12.85 -22.48 -7.15
CA ILE A 95 12.79 -21.36 -6.20
C ILE A 95 11.40 -21.16 -5.59
N SER A 96 10.33 -21.56 -6.28
CA SER A 96 8.96 -21.46 -5.77
C SER A 96 8.70 -22.32 -4.53
N ASN A 97 9.61 -23.24 -4.18
CA ASN A 97 9.54 -24.02 -2.94
C ASN A 97 10.18 -23.31 -1.74
N ALA A 98 10.83 -22.17 -1.96
CA ALA A 98 11.39 -21.35 -0.88
C ALA A 98 10.32 -20.45 -0.24
N THR A 99 10.71 -19.70 0.80
CA THR A 99 9.83 -18.73 1.46
C THR A 99 9.39 -17.65 0.49
N ALA A 100 8.08 -17.42 0.40
CA ALA A 100 7.48 -16.40 -0.45
C ALA A 100 7.56 -15.00 0.19
N TYR A 101 7.91 -13.99 -0.61
CA TYR A 101 7.96 -12.57 -0.23
C TYR A 101 7.22 -11.68 -1.23
N HIS A 102 6.03 -12.12 -1.63
CA HIS A 102 5.21 -11.44 -2.63
C HIS A 102 4.73 -10.07 -2.16
N ARG A 103 4.61 -9.14 -3.11
CA ARG A 103 4.11 -7.79 -2.85
C ARG A 103 3.26 -7.29 -4.01
N GLY A 104 2.26 -6.51 -3.68
CA GLY A 104 1.41 -5.78 -4.63
C GLY A 104 1.46 -4.29 -4.35
N ARG A 105 1.12 -3.48 -5.35
CA ARG A 105 0.91 -2.05 -5.19
C ARG A 105 -0.57 -1.73 -5.29
N ASP A 106 -1.10 -1.10 -4.25
CA ASP A 106 -2.46 -0.57 -4.27
C ASP A 106 -2.52 0.66 -5.19
N GLN A 107 -3.61 0.76 -5.94
CA GLN A 107 -3.91 1.90 -6.80
C GLN A 107 -5.32 2.40 -6.53
N MET A 108 -5.46 3.72 -6.42
CA MET A 108 -6.74 4.41 -6.40
C MET A 108 -6.89 5.13 -7.74
N VAL A 109 -7.98 4.84 -8.45
CA VAL A 109 -8.25 5.38 -9.79
C VAL A 109 -9.66 5.99 -9.81
N ILE A 110 -9.89 6.90 -10.76
CA ILE A 110 -11.24 7.43 -11.03
C ILE A 110 -11.97 6.43 -11.93
N ASP A 111 -13.29 6.33 -11.78
CA ASP A 111 -14.12 5.49 -12.63
C ASP A 111 -13.90 5.80 -14.12
N GLY A 112 -13.55 4.78 -14.89
CA GLY A 112 -13.26 4.88 -16.32
C GLY A 112 -11.79 5.08 -16.67
N ASP A 113 -10.94 5.43 -15.70
CA ASP A 113 -9.49 5.51 -15.93
C ASP A 113 -8.88 4.11 -16.07
N PRO A 114 -7.80 3.96 -16.85
CA PRO A 114 -7.07 2.70 -16.94
C PRO A 114 -6.46 2.35 -15.57
N GLN A 115 -6.64 1.07 -15.18
CA GLN A 115 -6.07 0.52 -13.97
C GLN A 115 -4.90 -0.41 -14.30
N TRP A 116 -3.84 -0.36 -13.50
CA TRP A 116 -2.68 -1.25 -13.63
C TRP A 116 -2.58 -2.19 -12.43
N VAL A 117 -2.34 -3.47 -12.69
CA VAL A 117 -2.00 -4.44 -11.65
C VAL A 117 -0.49 -4.57 -11.61
N LEU A 118 0.12 -4.08 -10.54
CA LEU A 118 1.55 -4.17 -10.30
C LEU A 118 1.78 -5.10 -9.12
N GLY A 119 2.31 -6.28 -9.41
CA GLY A 119 2.66 -7.29 -8.43
C GLY A 119 4.04 -7.84 -8.70
N LYS A 120 4.73 -8.26 -7.64
CA LYS A 120 6.04 -8.88 -7.73
C LYS A 120 6.04 -10.19 -6.94
N PHE A 121 6.30 -11.28 -7.66
CA PHE A 121 6.32 -12.64 -7.13
C PHE A 121 7.75 -13.05 -6.86
N THR A 122 8.19 -12.91 -5.60
CA THR A 122 9.54 -13.29 -5.22
C THR A 122 9.58 -14.38 -4.17
N TYR A 123 10.71 -15.09 -4.19
CA TYR A 123 11.01 -16.18 -3.29
C TYR A 123 12.44 -16.03 -2.75
N SER A 124 12.67 -16.56 -1.54
CA SER A 124 13.95 -16.61 -0.80
C SER A 124 14.46 -15.26 -0.26
N LEU A 125 15.53 -15.31 0.55
CA LEU A 125 16.17 -14.13 1.15
C LEU A 125 16.82 -13.18 0.12
N THR A 126 17.08 -13.65 -1.11
CA THR A 126 17.65 -12.83 -2.18
C THR A 126 16.59 -12.19 -3.07
N ASP A 127 15.30 -12.30 -2.73
CA ASP A 127 14.19 -11.68 -3.47
C ASP A 127 14.20 -12.06 -4.96
N THR A 128 14.39 -13.35 -5.25
CA THR A 128 14.50 -13.85 -6.63
C THR A 128 13.13 -13.87 -7.28
N ASP A 129 13.04 -13.29 -8.48
CA ASP A 129 11.79 -13.09 -9.22
C ASP A 129 11.37 -14.33 -10.00
N LEU A 130 10.05 -14.53 -10.11
CA LEU A 130 9.47 -15.34 -11.18
C LEU A 130 9.28 -14.47 -12.41
N ASP A 131 10.24 -14.52 -13.33
CA ASP A 131 10.14 -13.86 -14.63
C ASP A 131 9.57 -14.80 -15.69
N ASP A 132 8.77 -14.25 -16.60
CA ASP A 132 8.16 -14.98 -17.72
C ASP A 132 7.38 -16.24 -17.27
N GLU A 133 6.59 -16.13 -16.19
CA GLU A 133 5.73 -17.21 -15.70
C GLU A 133 4.24 -16.85 -15.83
N GLU A 134 3.40 -17.84 -16.13
CA GLU A 134 1.96 -17.62 -16.26
C GLU A 134 1.31 -17.30 -14.90
N VAL A 135 0.51 -16.24 -14.85
CA VAL A 135 -0.28 -15.84 -13.70
C VAL A 135 -1.74 -15.64 -14.10
N ASP A 136 -2.65 -16.10 -13.25
CA ASP A 136 -4.08 -15.87 -13.39
C ASP A 136 -4.51 -14.70 -12.51
N ILE A 137 -5.24 -13.76 -13.12
CA ILE A 137 -5.74 -12.57 -12.43
C ILE A 137 -7.22 -12.78 -12.17
N TYR A 138 -7.60 -12.70 -10.89
CA TYR A 138 -8.99 -12.76 -10.44
C TYR A 138 -9.36 -11.43 -9.77
N ALA A 139 -10.58 -10.98 -10.01
CA ALA A 139 -11.15 -9.82 -9.32
C ALA A 139 -12.42 -10.20 -8.59
N GLU A 140 -12.56 -9.69 -7.39
CA GLU A 140 -13.80 -9.74 -6.65
C GLU A 140 -14.48 -8.37 -6.74
N ARG A 141 -15.72 -8.34 -7.21
CA ARG A 141 -16.46 -7.07 -7.39
C ARG A 141 -17.35 -6.81 -6.20
N GLY A 142 -17.20 -5.62 -5.60
CA GLY A 142 -18.07 -5.14 -4.53
C GLY A 142 -18.04 -5.95 -3.24
N CYS A 143 -16.94 -6.65 -2.95
CA CYS A 143 -16.80 -7.52 -1.77
C CYS A 143 -17.95 -8.55 -1.61
N ALA A 144 -18.50 -9.06 -2.73
CA ALA A 144 -19.70 -9.88 -2.76
C ALA A 144 -19.47 -11.40 -2.74
N GLY A 145 -18.23 -11.89 -2.55
CA GLY A 145 -17.96 -13.33 -2.46
C GLY A 145 -17.60 -14.02 -3.77
N ALA A 146 -17.90 -13.40 -4.92
CA ALA A 146 -17.72 -14.02 -6.23
C ALA A 146 -16.45 -13.51 -6.91
N TRP A 147 -15.49 -14.41 -7.11
CA TRP A 147 -14.28 -14.14 -7.89
C TRP A 147 -14.51 -14.40 -9.37
N GLU A 148 -14.19 -13.41 -10.20
CA GLU A 148 -14.19 -13.48 -11.65
C GLU A 148 -12.76 -13.58 -12.16
N LYS A 149 -12.47 -14.55 -13.04
CA LYS A 149 -11.16 -14.58 -13.73
C LYS A 149 -11.16 -13.50 -14.81
N ILE A 150 -10.28 -12.51 -14.64
CA ILE A 150 -10.11 -11.41 -15.58
C ILE A 150 -9.23 -11.83 -16.77
N GLY A 151 -8.24 -12.67 -16.52
CA GLY A 151 -7.37 -13.16 -17.58
C GLY A 151 -6.17 -13.96 -17.07
N THR A 152 -5.32 -14.33 -18.03
CA THR A 152 -4.03 -14.97 -17.80
C THR A 152 -2.98 -14.14 -18.54
N THR A 153 -1.87 -13.83 -17.86
CA THR A 153 -0.74 -13.10 -18.45
C THR A 153 0.58 -13.72 -17.99
N ARG A 154 1.71 -13.20 -18.47
CA ARG A 154 3.05 -13.59 -18.02
C ARG A 154 3.66 -12.48 -17.18
N THR A 155 4.43 -12.87 -16.16
CA THR A 155 5.22 -11.93 -15.36
C THR A 155 6.34 -11.31 -16.19
N THR A 156 6.75 -10.11 -15.80
CA THR A 156 7.84 -9.34 -16.43
C THR A 156 8.70 -8.71 -15.34
N ASN A 157 9.92 -8.28 -15.70
CA ASN A 157 10.79 -7.47 -14.84
C ASN A 157 10.45 -5.98 -14.87
#